data_AF-A0A7S0F3E2-F1
#
_entry.id   AF-A0A7S0F3E2-F1
#
_cell.length_a   1.000
_cell.length_b   1.000
_cell.length_c   1.000
_cell.angle_alpha   90.00
_cell.angle_beta   90.00
_cell.angle_gamma   90.00
#
_symmetry.space_group_name_H-M   'P 1'
#
loop_
_entity.id
_entity.type
_entity.pdbx_description
1 polymer ?
#
loop_
_entity_poly.entity_id
_entity_poly.type
_entity_poly.pdbx_seq_one_letter_code
_entity_poly.pdbx_strand_id
1 'polypeptide(L)'
;AADAATHAAAAAVGFDYALAMRAALLCESTYHSVNPSYDNAADAVRDHLATDASGSDGPTLRLVAEVRSAATDTYAVVARNVTHLFVAFRGSCSTRNVISDLAYDDDAATTAAFAAECNLPTPPGQELLLHRGFVEAYRSLRPQLHLVLEAELEKELEVDLERESVVLAATEGGGEGVDEGG
;
A
#
# COMPACT_ATOMS: atom_id res chain seq x y z
N ALA A 1 -16.65 25.39 7.31
CA ALA A 1 -15.76 26.57 7.31
C ALA A 1 -14.37 26.23 7.87
N ALA A 2 -14.27 25.62 9.07
CA ALA A 2 -12.99 25.15 9.63
C ALA A 2 -12.31 24.03 8.81
N ASP A 3 -13.11 23.19 8.15
CA ASP A 3 -12.65 22.03 7.38
C ASP A 3 -11.86 22.41 6.11
N ALA A 4 -12.44 23.26 5.26
CA ALA A 4 -11.78 23.74 4.03
C ALA A 4 -10.49 24.54 4.29
N ALA A 5 -10.44 25.33 5.37
CA ALA A 5 -9.24 26.07 5.75
C ALA A 5 -8.11 25.14 6.24
N THR A 6 -8.47 24.03 6.90
CA THR A 6 -7.51 23.01 7.37
C THR A 6 -6.97 22.19 6.20
N HIS A 7 -7.83 21.79 5.26
CA HIS A 7 -7.40 21.11 4.04
C HIS A 7 -6.50 22.00 3.17
N ALA A 8 -6.81 23.28 3.03
CA ALA A 8 -5.99 24.22 2.29
C ALA A 8 -4.60 24.45 2.93
N ALA A 9 -4.53 24.51 4.26
CA ALA A 9 -3.26 24.65 4.99
C ALA A 9 -2.40 23.38 4.88
N ALA A 10 -3.02 22.20 4.90
CA ALA A 10 -2.31 20.93 4.74
C ALA A 10 -1.77 20.76 3.31
N ALA A 11 -2.58 21.10 2.30
CA ALA A 11 -2.14 21.10 0.91
C ALA A 11 -0.97 22.07 0.65
N ALA A 12 -0.93 23.21 1.35
CA ALA A 12 0.16 24.19 1.23
C ALA A 12 1.54 23.67 1.69
N VAL A 13 1.58 22.61 2.50
CA VAL A 13 2.81 21.89 2.90
C VAL A 13 2.97 20.55 2.17
N GLY A 14 2.17 20.31 1.12
CA GLY A 14 2.19 19.08 0.34
C GLY A 14 1.54 17.87 1.04
N PHE A 15 0.77 18.09 2.11
CA PHE A 15 0.05 17.02 2.79
C PHE A 15 -1.32 16.79 2.15
N ASP A 16 -1.52 15.61 1.60
CA ASP A 16 -2.81 15.16 1.07
C ASP A 16 -3.64 14.55 2.21
N TYR A 17 -4.60 15.32 2.71
CA TYR A 17 -5.48 14.91 3.79
C TYR A 17 -6.38 13.72 3.40
N ALA A 18 -6.87 13.69 2.15
CA ALA A 18 -7.73 12.61 1.69
C ALA A 18 -6.96 11.29 1.63
N LEU A 19 -5.73 11.33 1.13
CA LEU A 19 -4.82 10.19 1.13
C LEU A 19 -4.48 9.73 2.55
N ALA A 20 -4.21 10.66 3.46
CA ALA A 20 -3.90 10.35 4.86
C ALA A 20 -5.07 9.69 5.60
N MET A 21 -6.29 10.22 5.45
CA MET A 21 -7.49 9.63 6.05
C MET A 21 -7.75 8.22 5.52
N ARG A 22 -7.53 8.01 4.23
CA ARG A 22 -7.65 6.70 3.61
C ARG A 22 -6.61 5.71 4.11
N ALA A 23 -5.35 6.13 4.23
CA ALA A 23 -4.31 5.30 4.82
C ALA A 23 -4.66 4.91 6.26
N ALA A 24 -5.23 5.84 7.04
CA ALA A 24 -5.68 5.57 8.39
C ALA A 24 -6.80 4.51 8.45
N LEU A 25 -7.83 4.62 7.59
CA LEU A 25 -8.91 3.64 7.50
C LEU A 25 -8.40 2.26 7.05
N LEU A 26 -7.49 2.22 6.08
CA LEU A 26 -6.87 0.97 5.65
C LEU A 26 -6.09 0.32 6.80
N CYS A 27 -5.32 1.10 7.58
CA CYS A 27 -4.64 0.62 8.77
C CYS A 27 -5.63 0.09 9.82
N GLU A 28 -6.75 0.76 10.07
CA GLU A 28 -7.79 0.29 10.99
C GLU A 28 -8.37 -1.07 10.54
N SER A 29 -8.66 -1.21 9.25
CA SER A 29 -9.24 -2.44 8.69
C SER A 29 -8.38 -3.69 8.96
N THR A 30 -7.07 -3.53 9.14
CA THR A 30 -6.17 -4.66 9.42
C THR A 30 -6.47 -5.35 10.75
N TYR A 31 -7.14 -4.67 11.69
CA TYR A 31 -7.51 -5.25 12.98
C TYR A 31 -8.72 -6.19 12.90
N HIS A 32 -9.47 -6.21 11.79
CA HIS A 32 -10.49 -7.25 11.56
C HIS A 32 -9.90 -8.66 11.55
N SER A 33 -8.61 -8.79 11.20
CA SER A 33 -7.86 -10.04 11.17
C SER A 33 -7.75 -10.80 12.50
N VAL A 34 -8.10 -10.15 13.62
CA VAL A 34 -8.08 -10.70 14.99
C VAL A 34 -9.40 -10.51 15.74
N ASN A 35 -10.39 -9.89 15.11
CA ASN A 35 -11.66 -9.66 15.77
C ASN A 35 -12.51 -10.94 15.67
N PRO A 36 -12.88 -11.57 16.82
CA PRO A 36 -13.55 -12.86 16.87
C PRO A 36 -14.99 -12.81 16.33
N SER A 37 -15.54 -11.62 16.08
CA SER A 37 -16.87 -11.44 15.46
C SER A 37 -16.85 -11.58 13.95
N TYR A 38 -15.69 -11.71 13.31
CA TYR A 38 -15.59 -11.93 11.87
C TYR A 38 -15.13 -13.34 11.56
N ASP A 39 -16.09 -14.18 11.17
CA ASP A 39 -15.85 -15.58 10.76
C ASP A 39 -14.93 -15.65 9.53
N ASN A 40 -14.93 -14.61 8.69
CA ASN A 40 -14.01 -14.45 7.57
C ASN A 40 -13.43 -13.02 7.55
N ALA A 41 -12.18 -12.88 7.99
CA ALA A 41 -11.46 -11.61 7.99
C ALA A 41 -11.39 -10.96 6.60
N ALA A 42 -11.33 -11.78 5.53
CA ALA A 42 -11.26 -11.28 4.16
C ALA A 42 -12.52 -10.52 3.74
N ASP A 43 -13.68 -11.10 4.04
CA ASP A 43 -14.96 -10.51 3.69
C ASP A 43 -15.21 -9.27 4.55
N ALA A 44 -14.83 -9.32 5.83
CA ALA A 44 -14.88 -8.15 6.72
C ALA A 44 -14.04 -6.97 6.20
N VAL A 45 -12.81 -7.24 5.74
CA VAL A 45 -11.94 -6.21 5.15
C VAL A 45 -12.55 -5.69 3.84
N ARG A 46 -13.08 -6.57 2.97
CA ARG A 46 -13.74 -6.16 1.72
C ARG A 46 -14.96 -5.28 1.99
N ASP A 47 -15.81 -5.66 2.92
CA ASP A 47 -17.02 -4.93 3.29
C ASP A 47 -16.68 -3.55 3.87
N HIS A 48 -15.63 -3.48 4.69
CA HIS A 48 -15.15 -2.22 5.24
C HIS A 48 -14.59 -1.28 4.15
N LEU A 49 -13.76 -1.81 3.24
CA LEU A 49 -13.24 -1.03 2.10
C LEU A 49 -14.36 -0.59 1.13
N ALA A 50 -15.38 -1.42 0.94
CA ALA A 50 -16.57 -1.07 0.16
C ALA A 50 -17.42 0.02 0.85
N THR A 51 -17.44 0.05 2.18
CA THR A 51 -18.11 1.10 2.96
C THR A 51 -17.34 2.42 2.89
N ASP A 52 -16.00 2.40 2.96
CA ASP A 52 -15.16 3.61 2.78
C ASP A 52 -15.32 4.23 1.38
N ALA A 53 -15.51 3.39 0.35
CA ALA A 53 -15.81 3.84 -1.01
C ALA A 53 -17.09 4.71 -1.12
N SER A 54 -17.98 4.63 -0.12
CA SER A 54 -19.22 5.40 -0.08
C SER A 54 -19.10 6.75 0.65
N GLY A 55 -17.97 7.03 1.32
CA GLY A 55 -17.81 8.18 2.22
C GLY A 55 -16.58 9.06 2.02
N SER A 56 -15.59 8.66 1.22
CA SER A 56 -14.39 9.48 0.95
C SER A 56 -14.37 10.02 -0.49
N ASP A 57 -13.95 11.28 -0.68
CA ASP A 57 -13.86 12.00 -1.98
C ASP A 57 -12.87 11.38 -3.01
N GLY A 58 -12.40 10.15 -2.79
CA GLY A 58 -11.36 9.48 -3.60
C GLY A 58 -11.81 8.15 -4.22
N PRO A 59 -11.11 7.67 -5.26
CA PRO A 59 -11.51 6.49 -6.04
C PRO A 59 -11.52 5.22 -5.20
N THR A 60 -12.59 4.42 -5.22
CA THR A 60 -12.76 3.17 -4.45
C THR A 60 -11.50 2.31 -4.32
N LEU A 61 -11.20 1.86 -3.10
CA LEU A 61 -10.17 0.85 -2.85
C LEU A 61 -10.72 -0.54 -3.11
N ARG A 62 -9.93 -1.37 -3.80
CA ARG A 62 -10.15 -2.80 -3.98
C ARG A 62 -9.12 -3.57 -3.17
N LEU A 63 -9.56 -4.53 -2.36
CA LEU A 63 -8.67 -5.50 -1.75
C LEU A 63 -8.02 -6.37 -2.83
N VAL A 64 -6.69 -6.40 -2.87
CA VAL A 64 -5.89 -7.26 -3.74
C VAL A 64 -5.59 -8.57 -3.02
N ALA A 65 -5.03 -8.48 -1.81
CA ALA A 65 -4.62 -9.65 -1.04
C ALA A 65 -4.57 -9.36 0.46
N GLU A 66 -4.63 -10.43 1.23
CA GLU A 66 -4.22 -10.46 2.63
C GLU A 66 -3.01 -11.36 2.76
N VAL A 67 -2.01 -10.92 3.52
CA VAL A 67 -0.76 -11.65 3.72
C VAL A 67 -0.57 -11.85 5.22
N ARG A 68 -0.32 -13.10 5.64
CA ARG A 68 -0.22 -13.46 7.05
C ARG A 68 0.95 -14.39 7.31
N SER A 69 1.64 -14.14 8.41
CA SER A 69 2.61 -15.06 9.01
C SER A 69 2.09 -15.48 10.39
N ALA A 70 1.75 -16.77 10.54
CA ALA A 70 1.36 -17.31 11.85
C ALA A 70 2.56 -17.38 12.82
N ALA A 71 3.78 -17.51 12.31
CA ALA A 71 4.99 -17.65 13.14
C ALA A 71 5.30 -16.39 13.94
N THR A 72 5.03 -15.22 13.34
CA THR A 72 5.32 -13.89 13.90
C THR A 72 4.06 -13.10 14.23
N ASP A 73 2.87 -13.73 14.11
CA ASP A 73 1.55 -13.07 14.19
C ASP A 73 1.52 -11.73 13.42
N THR A 74 2.13 -11.70 12.23
CA THR A 74 2.18 -10.52 11.37
C THR A 74 1.09 -10.63 10.30
N TYR A 75 0.42 -9.53 10.04
CA TYR A 75 -0.65 -9.46 9.06
C TYR A 75 -0.56 -8.14 8.28
N ALA A 76 -0.80 -8.20 6.97
CA ALA A 76 -0.88 -7.04 6.11
C ALA A 76 -1.99 -7.20 5.07
N VAL A 77 -2.53 -6.07 4.62
CA VAL A 77 -3.47 -5.99 3.49
C VAL A 77 -2.78 -5.27 2.35
N VAL A 78 -3.02 -5.75 1.13
CA VAL A 78 -2.67 -5.05 -0.11
C VAL A 78 -3.97 -4.57 -0.73
N ALA A 79 -4.09 -3.26 -0.95
CA ALA A 79 -5.27 -2.64 -1.54
C ALA A 79 -4.87 -1.71 -2.68
N ARG A 80 -5.74 -1.50 -3.66
CA ARG A 80 -5.44 -0.70 -4.84
C ARG A 80 -6.60 0.21 -5.22
N ASN A 81 -6.29 1.40 -5.70
CA ASN A 81 -7.20 2.20 -6.51
C ASN A 81 -6.54 2.51 -7.88
N VAL A 82 -7.16 3.39 -8.66
CA VAL A 82 -6.67 3.74 -10.01
C VAL A 82 -5.24 4.29 -10.01
N THR A 83 -4.79 4.93 -8.94
CA THR A 83 -3.52 5.69 -8.93
C THR A 83 -2.49 5.15 -7.95
N HIS A 84 -2.88 4.29 -7.01
CA HIS A 84 -2.03 3.87 -5.90
C HIS A 84 -2.25 2.40 -5.57
N LEU A 85 -1.14 1.73 -5.24
CA LEU A 85 -1.09 0.43 -4.60
C LEU A 85 -0.62 0.64 -3.15
N PHE A 86 -1.42 0.16 -2.21
CA PHE A 86 -1.22 0.34 -0.77
C PHE A 86 -0.85 -0.99 -0.12
N VAL A 87 0.07 -0.93 0.83
CA VAL A 87 0.35 -2.02 1.77
C VAL A 87 0.16 -1.47 3.17
N ALA A 88 -0.79 -2.01 3.92
CA ALA A 88 -0.99 -1.64 5.33
C ALA A 88 -0.73 -2.84 6.23
N PHE A 89 0.10 -2.62 7.24
CA PHE A 89 0.45 -3.63 8.24
C PHE A 89 -0.42 -3.44 9.47
N ARG A 90 -0.85 -4.55 10.07
CA ARG A 90 -1.47 -4.51 11.39
C ARG A 90 -0.45 -4.13 12.44
N GLY A 91 -0.81 -3.19 13.30
CA GLY A 91 -0.05 -2.91 14.51
C GLY A 91 -0.15 -4.04 15.55
N SER A 92 0.51 -3.86 16.68
CA SER A 92 0.38 -4.80 17.81
C SER A 92 -1.06 -4.85 18.32
N CYS A 93 -1.54 -6.06 18.62
CA CYS A 93 -2.80 -6.31 19.31
C CYS A 93 -2.60 -6.59 20.80
N SER A 94 -1.35 -6.58 21.28
CA SER A 94 -1.01 -6.82 22.68
C SER A 94 -0.74 -5.51 23.42
N THR A 95 -1.13 -5.46 24.69
CA THR A 95 -0.86 -4.33 25.60
C THR A 95 0.61 -4.28 26.08
N ARG A 96 1.46 -5.24 25.65
CA ARG A 96 2.91 -5.14 25.84
C ARG A 96 3.45 -4.10 24.88
N ASN A 97 3.86 -2.97 25.43
CA ASN A 97 4.33 -1.83 24.66
C ASN A 97 5.61 -2.18 23.88
N VAL A 98 5.62 -1.82 22.59
CA VAL A 98 6.82 -1.73 21.74
C VAL A 98 7.96 -0.96 22.44
N ILE A 99 7.61 -0.01 23.32
CA ILE A 99 8.56 0.82 24.08
C ILE A 99 9.32 0.01 25.14
N SER A 100 8.78 -1.10 25.64
CA SER A 100 9.44 -1.95 26.64
C SER A 100 10.20 -3.15 26.06
N ASP A 101 9.98 -3.46 24.79
CA ASP A 101 10.63 -4.56 24.09
C ASP A 101 11.65 -4.02 23.08
N LEU A 102 12.59 -3.18 23.55
CA LEU A 102 13.61 -2.56 22.70
C LEU A 102 14.72 -3.58 22.41
N ALA A 103 14.51 -4.40 21.39
CA ALA A 103 15.47 -5.38 20.89
C ALA A 103 16.03 -4.93 19.53
N TYR A 104 17.07 -4.09 19.57
CA TYR A 104 17.80 -3.69 18.36
C TYR A 104 18.87 -4.72 18.01
N ASP A 105 19.12 -4.90 16.71
CA ASP A 105 20.32 -5.61 16.26
C ASP A 105 21.54 -4.74 16.58
N ASP A 106 22.48 -5.29 17.34
CA ASP A 106 23.75 -4.67 17.71
C ASP A 106 24.91 -5.07 16.79
N ASP A 107 24.67 -6.02 15.87
CA ASP A 107 25.61 -6.41 14.83
C ASP A 107 25.45 -5.56 13.56
N ALA A 108 26.39 -4.63 13.37
CA ALA A 108 26.44 -3.74 12.22
C ALA A 108 26.49 -4.50 10.87
N ALA A 109 27.08 -5.70 10.81
CA ALA A 109 27.13 -6.48 9.59
C ALA A 109 25.73 -7.00 9.17
N THR A 110 24.96 -7.50 10.13
CA THR A 110 23.57 -7.92 9.92
C THR A 110 22.70 -6.75 9.47
N THR A 111 22.81 -5.59 10.11
CA THR A 111 22.03 -4.41 9.72
C THR A 111 22.42 -3.89 8.33
N ALA A 112 23.72 -3.86 8.00
CA ALA A 112 24.18 -3.48 6.67
C ALA A 112 23.70 -4.44 5.58
N ALA A 113 23.70 -5.75 5.85
CA ALA A 113 23.20 -6.76 4.92
C ALA A 113 21.69 -6.57 4.64
N PHE A 114 20.89 -6.32 5.68
CA PHE A 114 19.46 -6.04 5.49
C PHE A 114 19.20 -4.70 4.80
N ALA A 115 19.97 -3.66 5.12
CA ALA A 115 19.88 -2.37 4.44
C ALA A 115 20.15 -2.51 2.94
N ALA A 116 21.17 -3.30 2.57
CA ALA A 116 21.46 -3.63 1.17
C ALA A 116 20.34 -4.47 0.53
N GLU A 117 19.81 -5.49 1.23
CA GLU A 117 18.68 -6.32 0.77
C GLU A 117 17.44 -5.46 0.41
N CYS A 118 17.17 -4.43 1.20
CA CYS A 118 16.00 -3.58 1.07
C CYS A 118 16.27 -2.24 0.36
N ASN A 119 17.49 -2.01 -0.13
CA ASN A 119 17.93 -0.73 -0.71
C ASN A 119 17.62 0.48 0.20
N LEU A 120 17.80 0.33 1.51
CA LEU A 120 17.51 1.42 2.45
C LEU A 120 18.56 2.53 2.29
N PRO A 121 18.12 3.81 2.17
CA PRO A 121 19.05 4.92 2.12
C PRO A 121 19.70 5.12 3.49
N THR A 122 21.02 4.92 3.57
CA THR A 122 21.80 5.25 4.76
C THR A 122 22.57 6.54 4.53
N PRO A 123 22.23 7.66 5.20
CA PRO A 123 22.97 8.90 5.07
C PRO A 123 24.46 8.73 5.41
N PRO A 124 25.38 9.40 4.71
CA PRO A 124 26.81 9.31 5.01
C PRO A 124 27.11 9.66 6.47
N GLY A 125 27.90 8.82 7.13
CA GLY A 125 28.32 9.03 8.53
C GLY A 125 27.26 8.69 9.58
N GLN A 126 26.14 8.06 9.19
CA GLN A 126 25.13 7.55 10.12
C GLN A 126 25.10 6.03 10.10
N GLU A 127 24.96 5.42 11.28
CA GLU A 127 24.70 4.00 11.42
C GLU A 127 23.19 3.77 11.47
N LEU A 128 22.72 2.83 10.66
CA LEU A 128 21.33 2.39 10.71
C LEU A 128 21.16 1.45 11.91
N LEU A 129 20.18 1.72 12.77
CA LEU A 129 19.78 0.82 13.84
C LEU A 129 18.38 0.30 13.55
N LEU A 130 18.24 -1.02 13.50
CA LEU A 130 16.97 -1.67 13.18
C LEU A 130 16.51 -2.50 14.35
N HIS A 131 15.21 -2.41 14.63
CA HIS A 131 14.57 -3.22 15.64
C HIS A 131 14.40 -4.64 15.11
N ARG A 132 15.02 -5.62 15.78
CA ARG A 132 15.04 -7.02 15.36
C ARG A 132 13.64 -7.58 15.15
N GLY A 133 12.71 -7.28 16.06
CA GLY A 133 11.32 -7.73 15.95
C GLY A 133 10.58 -7.17 14.73
N PHE A 134 10.90 -5.93 14.29
CA PHE A 134 10.28 -5.36 13.09
C PHE A 134 10.90 -5.94 11.82
N VAL A 135 12.20 -6.17 11.82
CA VAL A 135 12.91 -6.83 10.71
C VAL A 135 12.37 -8.26 10.52
N GLU A 136 12.22 -9.02 11.61
CA GLU A 136 11.68 -10.38 11.59
C GLU A 136 10.23 -10.41 11.08
N ALA A 137 9.37 -9.53 11.63
CA ALA A 137 7.98 -9.40 11.19
C ALA A 137 7.89 -9.07 9.70
N TYR A 138 8.66 -8.08 9.21
CA TYR A 138 8.68 -7.72 7.79
C TYR A 138 9.18 -8.87 6.91
N ARG A 139 10.31 -9.50 7.26
CA ARG A 139 10.87 -10.64 6.51
C ARG A 139 9.90 -11.80 6.41
N SER A 140 9.08 -12.03 7.42
CA SER A 140 8.08 -13.10 7.41
C SER A 140 6.99 -12.92 6.36
N LEU A 141 6.67 -11.67 5.97
CA LEU A 141 5.67 -11.36 4.93
C LEU A 141 6.30 -11.00 3.58
N ARG A 142 7.56 -10.53 3.58
CA ARG A 142 8.22 -9.93 2.42
C ARG A 142 8.11 -10.76 1.13
N PRO A 143 8.39 -12.08 1.11
CA PRO A 143 8.31 -12.85 -0.14
C PRO A 143 6.91 -12.86 -0.74
N GLN A 144 5.88 -13.05 0.08
CA GLN A 144 4.49 -13.07 -0.39
C GLN A 144 4.03 -11.68 -0.81
N LEU A 145 4.44 -10.63 -0.09
CA LEU A 145 4.17 -9.24 -0.49
C LEU A 145 4.79 -8.92 -1.84
N HIS A 146 6.06 -9.26 -2.06
CA HIS A 146 6.73 -9.03 -3.34
C HIS A 146 6.00 -9.73 -4.49
N LEU A 147 5.63 -11.00 -4.33
CA LEU A 147 4.86 -11.73 -5.35
C LEU A 147 3.53 -11.05 -5.70
N VAL A 148 2.79 -10.57 -4.68
CA VAL A 148 1.52 -9.87 -4.91
C VAL A 148 1.75 -8.53 -5.60
N LEU A 149 2.75 -7.76 -5.16
CA LEU A 149 3.04 -6.44 -5.70
C LEU A 149 3.54 -6.49 -7.14
N GLU A 150 4.47 -7.41 -7.44
CA GLU A 150 4.98 -7.63 -8.80
C GLU A 150 3.85 -8.02 -9.75
N ALA A 151 3.00 -8.97 -9.36
CA ALA A 151 1.86 -9.39 -10.18
C ALA A 151 0.82 -8.28 -10.41
N GLU A 152 0.64 -7.35 -9.47
CA GLU A 152 -0.24 -6.20 -9.67
C GLU A 152 0.40 -5.12 -10.55
N LEU A 153 1.71 -4.90 -10.46
CA LEU A 153 2.42 -3.94 -11.30
C LEU A 153 2.49 -4.43 -12.76
N GLU A 154 2.68 -5.73 -13.00
CA GLU A 154 2.64 -6.31 -14.34
C GLU A 154 1.29 -6.11 -15.03
N LYS A 155 0.17 -6.27 -14.31
CA LYS A 155 -1.18 -6.00 -14.85
C LYS A 155 -1.38 -4.55 -15.28
N GLU A 156 -0.70 -3.59 -14.63
CA GLU A 156 -0.79 -2.18 -15.00
C GLU A 156 -0.08 -1.92 -16.32
N LEU A 157 1.11 -2.49 -16.49
CA LEU A 157 1.87 -2.46 -17.74
C LEU A 157 1.10 -3.07 -18.91
N GLU A 158 0.43 -4.21 -18.71
CA GLU A 158 -0.39 -4.85 -19.74
C GLU A 158 -1.55 -3.95 -20.19
N VAL A 159 -2.27 -3.34 -19.24
CA VAL A 159 -3.39 -2.44 -19.54
C VAL A 159 -2.93 -1.18 -20.28
N ASP A 160 -1.77 -0.63 -19.92
CA ASP A 160 -1.24 0.57 -20.59
C ASP A 160 -0.76 0.27 -22.01
N LEU A 161 -0.14 -0.89 -22.23
CA LEU A 161 0.22 -1.36 -23.58
C LEU A 161 -1.01 -1.60 -24.46
N GLU A 162 -2.08 -2.17 -23.91
CA GLU A 162 -3.35 -2.33 -24.64
C GLU A 162 -3.96 -0.98 -25.01
N ARG A 163 -3.98 -0.01 -24.09
CA ARG A 163 -4.47 1.35 -24.36
C ARG A 163 -3.66 2.05 -25.44
N GLU A 164 -2.34 1.96 -25.39
CA GLU A 164 -1.46 2.54 -26.41
C GLU A 164 -1.68 1.89 -27.78
N SER A 165 -1.88 0.57 -27.83
CA SER A 165 -2.20 -0.15 -29.07
C SER A 165 -3.54 0.27 -29.69
N VAL A 166 -4.57 0.54 -28.86
CA VAL A 166 -5.88 1.02 -29.32
C VAL A 166 -5.78 2.45 -29.85
N VAL A 167 -4.99 3.32 -29.21
CA VAL A 167 -4.76 4.69 -29.68
C VAL A 167 -4.02 4.70 -31.02
N LEU A 168 -3.00 3.85 -31.19
CA LEU A 168 -2.27 3.70 -32.45
C LEU A 168 -3.17 3.15 -33.58
N ALA A 169 -4.00 2.16 -33.29
CA ALA A 169 -4.96 1.65 -34.27
C ALA A 169 -6.01 2.70 -34.68
N ALA A 170 -6.41 3.59 -33.77
CA ALA A 170 -7.36 4.66 -34.04
C ALA A 170 -6.75 5.81 -34.86
N THR A 171 -5.45 6.11 -34.70
CA THR A 171 -4.75 7.12 -35.50
C THR A 171 -4.39 6.63 -36.90
N GLU A 172 -4.16 5.33 -37.08
CA GLU A 172 -3.93 4.72 -38.40
C GLU A 172 -5.21 4.56 -39.23
N GLY A 173 -6.38 4.42 -38.59
CA GLY A 173 -7.69 4.30 -39.27
C GLY A 173 -8.35 5.64 -39.67
N GLY A 174 -7.79 6.78 -39.29
CA GLY A 174 -8.37 8.12 -39.51
C GLY A 174 -7.95 8.82 -40.82
N GLY A 175 -7.16 8.15 -41.66
CA GLY A 175 -6.61 8.72 -42.89
C GLY A 175 -7.30 8.25 -44.16
N GLU A 176 -8.59 8.54 -44.37
CA GLU A 176 -9.21 8.37 -45.69
C GLU A 176 -10.23 9.47 -46.01
N GLY A 177 -9.85 10.36 -46.94
CA GLY A 177 -10.76 10.94 -47.94
C GLY A 177 -11.54 12.21 -47.58
N VAL A 178 -10.90 13.38 -47.65
CA VAL A 178 -11.61 14.60 -48.09
C VAL A 178 -11.84 14.44 -49.59
N ASP A 179 -13.06 14.09 -49.99
CA ASP A 179 -13.51 14.18 -51.38
C ASP A 179 -14.30 15.49 -51.52
N GLU A 180 -13.65 16.50 -52.09
CA GLU A 180 -14.31 17.72 -52.57
C GLU A 180 -15.03 17.38 -53.89
N GLY A 181 -16.35 17.38 -53.89
CA GLY A 181 -17.13 17.22 -55.12
C GLY A 181 -18.62 17.53 -54.94
N GLY A 182 -19.00 18.79 -55.21
CA GLY A 182 -20.40 19.24 -55.31
C GLY A 182 -20.53 20.74 -55.44
#